data_AF-X1BYP9-F1
#
_entry.id   AF-X1BYP9-F1
#
_cell.length_a   1.000
_cell.length_b   1.000
_cell.length_c   1.000
_cell.angle_alpha   90.00
_cell.angle_beta   90.00
_cell.angle_gamma   90.00
#
_symmetry.space_group_name_H-M   'P 1'
#
loop_
_entity.id
_entity.type
_entity.pdbx_description
1 polymer ?
#
loop_
_entity_poly.entity_id
_entity_poly.type
_entity_poly.pdbx_seq_one_letter_code
_entity_poly.pdbx_strand_id
1 'polypeptide(L)'
;MVLSTMLATVGLYLNSASVIIGAMLLAPLMAPIVSLSMGILRSDIELFKNSIGKIIIGVLIALLSSAAITFIFPHKPVTEEMLARLNPTLLDLAVAIISGIAAACSKSFKEIIQSLAGVAIAVALVPPLAVAGIGIGRMDFYFFYQAYLLFSTNLIGIIIAATFTFRILGYSAVVRRKASLVVIFIFLVLISIP
;
A
#
# COMPACT_ATOMS: atom_id res chain seq x y z
N MET A 1 0.76 -9.68 8.78
CA MET A 1 0.91 -8.24 9.07
C MET A 1 1.78 -8.02 10.28
N VAL A 2 1.36 -8.40 11.48
CA VAL A 2 2.12 -8.18 12.74
C VAL A 2 3.63 -8.40 12.56
N LEU A 3 4.07 -9.62 12.22
CA LEU A 3 5.50 -9.95 12.10
C LEU A 3 6.24 -9.12 11.04
N SER A 4 5.63 -8.95 9.85
CA SER A 4 6.20 -8.14 8.77
C SER A 4 6.37 -6.68 9.21
N THR A 5 5.35 -6.08 9.82
CA THR A 5 5.42 -4.69 10.27
C THR A 5 6.38 -4.51 11.44
N MET A 6 6.45 -5.50 12.34
CA MET A 6 7.42 -5.49 13.43
C MET A 6 8.85 -5.52 12.89
N LEU A 7 9.13 -6.41 11.94
CA LEU A 7 10.43 -6.49 11.28
C LEU A 7 10.77 -5.22 10.49
N ALA A 8 9.80 -4.64 9.79
CA ALA A 8 9.96 -3.37 9.08
C ALA A 8 10.30 -2.23 10.04
N THR A 9 9.62 -2.15 11.19
CA THR A 9 9.87 -1.13 12.22
C THR A 9 11.27 -1.26 12.79
N VAL A 10 11.71 -2.48 13.11
CA VAL A 10 13.09 -2.75 13.55
C VAL A 10 14.09 -2.38 12.46
N GLY A 11 13.84 -2.76 11.20
CA GLY A 11 14.69 -2.41 10.07
C GLY A 11 14.85 -0.90 9.86
N LEU A 12 13.76 -0.14 10.03
CA LEU A 12 13.77 1.33 9.99
C LEU A 12 14.64 1.92 11.10
N TYR A 13 14.50 1.44 12.34
CA TYR A 13 15.36 1.89 13.45
C TYR A 13 16.83 1.48 13.30
N LEU A 14 17.11 0.38 12.61
CA LEU A 14 18.47 -0.05 12.28
C LEU A 14 19.05 0.66 11.05
N ASN A 15 18.27 1.52 10.37
CA ASN A 15 18.63 2.12 9.08
C ASN A 15 19.10 1.08 8.05
N SER A 16 18.42 -0.07 8.01
CA SER A 16 18.85 -1.24 7.21
C SER A 16 17.84 -1.55 6.11
N ALA A 17 18.14 -1.09 4.90
CA ALA A 17 17.34 -1.37 3.71
C ALA A 17 17.13 -2.87 3.47
N SER A 18 18.12 -3.72 3.76
CA SER A 18 18.01 -5.18 3.58
C SER A 18 16.98 -5.82 4.52
N VAL A 19 16.93 -5.41 5.79
CA VAL A 19 15.91 -5.88 6.76
C VAL A 19 14.53 -5.38 6.36
N ILE A 20 14.44 -4.13 5.90
CA ILE A 20 13.19 -3.53 5.42
C ILE A 20 12.66 -4.32 4.20
N ILE A 21 13.54 -4.69 3.26
CA ILE A 21 13.17 -5.54 2.11
C ILE A 21 12.71 -6.92 2.57
N GLY A 22 13.41 -7.55 3.51
CA GLY A 22 13.00 -8.83 4.09
C GLY A 22 11.61 -8.78 4.72
N ALA A 23 11.28 -7.67 5.39
CA ALA A 23 9.96 -7.43 5.95
C ALA A 23 8.86 -7.30 4.89
N MET A 24 9.14 -6.67 3.75
CA MET A 24 8.19 -6.53 2.64
C MET A 24 7.80 -7.90 2.06
N LEU A 25 8.76 -8.82 1.92
CA LEU A 25 8.50 -10.17 1.39
C LEU A 25 7.49 -10.97 2.24
N LEU A 26 7.39 -10.66 3.52
CA LEU A 26 6.47 -11.31 4.46
C LEU A 26 5.06 -10.68 4.48
N ALA A 27 4.84 -9.57 3.76
CA ALA A 27 3.60 -8.79 3.88
C ALA A 27 2.49 -9.32 2.95
N PRO A 28 1.34 -9.79 3.47
CA PRO A 28 0.26 -10.32 2.65
C PRO A 28 -0.70 -9.22 2.14
N LEU A 29 -0.20 -8.11 1.59
CA LEU A 29 -1.04 -6.99 1.12
C LEU A 29 -1.53 -7.16 -0.33
N MET A 30 -0.83 -7.95 -1.15
CA MET A 30 -1.13 -8.07 -2.58
C MET A 30 -2.55 -8.60 -2.85
N ALA A 31 -2.90 -9.72 -2.22
CA ALA A 31 -4.17 -10.40 -2.46
C ALA A 31 -5.40 -9.49 -2.24
N PRO A 32 -5.56 -8.80 -1.09
CA PRO A 32 -6.70 -7.93 -0.87
C PRO A 32 -6.72 -6.69 -1.77
N ILE A 33 -5.58 -6.17 -2.20
CA ILE A 33 -5.51 -5.01 -3.11
C ILE A 33 -5.92 -5.40 -4.53
N VAL A 34 -5.43 -6.54 -5.01
CA VAL A 34 -5.80 -7.09 -6.31
C VAL A 34 -7.29 -7.45 -6.34
N SER A 35 -7.82 -8.06 -5.27
CA SER A 35 -9.25 -8.39 -5.18
C SER A 35 -10.12 -7.14 -5.11
N LEU A 36 -9.69 -6.09 -4.41
CA LEU A 36 -10.38 -4.80 -4.41
C LEU A 36 -10.45 -4.21 -5.82
N SER A 37 -9.33 -4.21 -6.54
CA SER A 37 -9.24 -3.68 -7.90
C SER A 37 -10.16 -4.43 -8.89
N MET A 38 -10.28 -5.75 -8.70
CA MET A 38 -11.22 -6.60 -9.46
C MET A 38 -12.68 -6.38 -9.05
N GLY A 39 -12.96 -6.19 -7.76
CA GLY A 39 -14.31 -5.85 -7.27
C GLY A 39 -14.81 -4.53 -7.84
N ILE A 40 -13.92 -3.52 -7.92
CA ILE A 40 -14.21 -2.24 -8.57
C ILE A 40 -14.50 -2.44 -10.06
N LEU A 41 -13.68 -3.22 -10.77
CA LEU A 41 -13.87 -3.45 -12.21
C LEU A 41 -15.19 -4.18 -12.50
N ARG A 42 -15.50 -5.23 -11.73
CA ARG A 42 -16.70 -6.07 -11.92
C ARG A 42 -17.96 -5.51 -11.30
N SER A 43 -17.87 -4.36 -10.59
CA SER A 43 -18.97 -3.81 -9.78
C SER A 43 -19.51 -4.84 -8.77
N ASP A 44 -18.64 -5.71 -8.26
CA ASP A 44 -18.97 -6.73 -7.26
C ASP A 44 -18.83 -6.12 -5.86
N ILE A 45 -19.99 -5.77 -5.28
CA ILE A 45 -20.07 -5.07 -4.00
C ILE A 45 -19.58 -5.95 -2.85
N GLU A 46 -19.82 -7.26 -2.91
CA GLU A 46 -19.38 -8.20 -1.88
C GLU A 46 -17.85 -8.31 -1.88
N LEU A 47 -17.26 -8.49 -3.07
CA LEU A 47 -15.81 -8.53 -3.23
C LEU A 47 -15.16 -7.21 -2.81
N PHE A 48 -15.76 -6.08 -3.17
CA PHE A 48 -15.31 -4.74 -2.75
C PHE A 48 -15.28 -4.61 -1.22
N LYS A 49 -16.40 -4.90 -0.55
CA LYS A 49 -16.53 -4.78 0.92
C LYS A 49 -15.59 -5.72 1.68
N ASN A 50 -15.48 -6.96 1.21
CA ASN A 50 -14.59 -7.95 1.84
C ASN A 50 -13.12 -7.54 1.68
N SER A 51 -12.74 -6.99 0.51
CA SER A 51 -11.37 -6.58 0.23
C SER A 51 -10.97 -5.32 1.00
N ILE A 52 -11.83 -4.29 1.01
CA ILE A 52 -11.56 -3.05 1.75
C ILE A 52 -11.50 -3.31 3.26
N GLY A 53 -12.36 -4.19 3.79
CA GLY A 53 -12.30 -4.61 5.20
C GLY A 53 -10.97 -5.26 5.55
N LYS A 54 -10.45 -6.17 4.71
CA LYS A 54 -9.12 -6.79 4.90
C LYS A 54 -7.99 -5.77 4.84
N ILE A 55 -8.05 -4.79 3.93
CA ILE A 55 -7.05 -3.72 3.84
C ILE A 55 -7.07 -2.88 5.13
N ILE A 56 -8.24 -2.41 5.57
CA ILE A 56 -8.37 -1.60 6.78
C ILE A 56 -7.86 -2.35 8.02
N ILE A 57 -8.25 -3.61 8.19
CA ILE A 57 -7.75 -4.45 9.30
C ILE A 57 -6.22 -4.58 9.21
N GLY A 58 -5.68 -4.81 8.01
CA GLY A 58 -4.23 -4.89 7.78
C GLY A 58 -3.50 -3.59 8.15
N VAL A 59 -4.06 -2.44 7.73
CA VAL A 59 -3.55 -1.10 8.07
C VAL A 59 -3.54 -0.87 9.57
N LEU A 60 -4.66 -1.14 10.24
CA LEU A 60 -4.78 -0.97 11.70
C LEU A 60 -3.78 -1.86 12.44
N ILE A 61 -3.68 -3.14 12.07
CA ILE A 61 -2.72 -4.05 12.67
C ILE A 61 -1.29 -3.55 12.47
N ALA A 62 -0.95 -3.06 11.27
CA ALA A 62 0.38 -2.54 10.99
C ALA A 62 0.70 -1.29 11.83
N LEU A 63 -0.20 -0.31 11.85
CA LEU A 63 -0.05 0.92 12.64
C LEU A 63 0.13 0.61 14.13
N LEU A 64 -0.74 -0.23 14.69
CA LEU A 64 -0.69 -0.61 16.10
C LEU A 64 0.58 -1.42 16.44
N SER A 65 0.99 -2.35 15.57
CA SER A 65 2.19 -3.16 15.80
C SER A 65 3.46 -2.31 15.78
N SER A 66 3.53 -1.37 14.84
CA SER A 66 4.67 -0.46 14.72
C SER A 66 4.71 0.53 15.88
N ALA A 67 3.57 1.15 16.22
CA ALA A 67 3.45 2.04 17.37
C ALA A 67 3.86 1.32 18.67
N ALA A 68 3.41 0.08 18.89
CA ALA A 68 3.76 -0.72 20.05
C ALA A 68 5.28 -0.95 20.18
N ILE A 69 5.98 -1.25 19.07
CA ILE A 69 7.44 -1.35 19.07
C ILE A 69 8.09 -0.01 19.39
N THR A 70 7.61 1.07 18.79
CA THR A 70 8.14 2.42 19.06
C THR A 70 7.99 2.81 20.53
N PHE A 71 6.90 2.43 21.20
CA PHE A 71 6.74 2.64 22.64
C PHE A 71 7.76 1.87 23.49
N ILE A 72 8.26 0.73 23.02
CA ILE A 72 9.32 -0.04 23.68
C ILE A 72 10.69 0.62 23.45
N PHE A 73 10.88 1.30 22.30
CA PHE A 73 12.14 1.96 21.91
C PHE A 73 12.02 3.48 21.66
N PRO A 74 11.52 4.29 22.62
CA PRO A 74 11.16 5.69 22.36
C PRO A 74 12.36 6.62 22.07
N HIS A 75 13.56 6.26 22.54
CA HIS A 75 14.75 7.13 22.51
C HIS A 75 15.68 6.89 21.31
N LYS A 76 15.24 6.12 20.31
CA LYS A 76 16.05 5.92 19.09
C LYS A 76 15.96 7.16 18.17
N PRO A 77 17.08 7.57 17.55
CA PRO A 77 17.09 8.69 16.63
C PRO A 77 16.31 8.37 15.34
N VAL A 78 15.84 9.41 14.67
CA VAL A 78 15.25 9.30 13.33
C VAL A 78 16.34 8.92 12.34
N THR A 79 16.07 7.95 11.47
CA THR A 79 17.01 7.43 10.48
C THR A 79 16.71 7.95 9.08
N GLU A 80 17.69 7.86 8.17
CA GLU A 80 17.54 8.31 6.78
C GLU A 80 16.43 7.54 6.05
N GLU A 81 16.32 6.23 6.28
CA GLU A 81 15.25 5.40 5.72
C GLU A 81 13.85 5.86 6.14
N MET A 82 13.70 6.41 7.35
CA MET A 82 12.43 6.99 7.78
C MET A 82 12.17 8.34 7.09
N LEU A 83 13.18 9.22 7.04
CA LEU A 83 13.08 10.55 6.41
C LEU A 83 12.74 10.44 4.92
N ALA A 84 13.25 9.41 4.24
CA ALA A 84 12.94 9.12 2.85
C ALA A 84 11.45 8.83 2.61
N ARG A 85 10.66 8.49 3.64
CA ARG A 85 9.22 8.23 3.54
C ARG A 85 8.34 9.39 4.01
N LEU A 86 8.94 10.51 4.42
CA LEU A 86 8.22 11.72 4.84
C LEU A 86 8.07 12.77 3.73
N ASN A 87 8.69 12.56 2.58
CA ASN A 87 8.63 13.48 1.45
C ASN A 87 8.01 12.75 0.26
N PRO A 88 6.67 12.73 0.16
CA PRO A 88 5.98 12.09 -0.95
C PRO A 88 6.40 12.74 -2.28
N THR A 89 6.82 11.93 -3.25
CA THR A 89 7.22 12.42 -4.58
C THR A 89 6.35 11.84 -5.69
N LEU A 90 6.35 12.52 -6.85
CA LEU A 90 5.71 11.99 -8.07
C LEU A 90 6.37 10.69 -8.54
N LEU A 91 7.63 10.44 -8.18
CA LEU A 91 8.33 9.20 -8.51
C LEU A 91 7.77 8.02 -7.70
N ASP A 92 7.40 8.24 -6.44
CA ASP A 92 6.72 7.22 -5.63
C ASP A 92 5.37 6.81 -6.25
N LEU A 93 4.63 7.80 -6.76
CA LEU A 93 3.39 7.55 -7.49
C LEU A 93 3.64 6.76 -8.78
N ALA A 94 4.73 7.04 -9.51
CA ALA A 94 5.10 6.25 -10.68
C ALA A 94 5.40 4.79 -10.31
N VAL A 95 6.13 4.55 -9.22
CA VAL A 95 6.40 3.20 -8.69
C VAL A 95 5.08 2.49 -8.32
N ALA A 96 4.15 3.19 -7.68
CA ALA A 96 2.84 2.68 -7.34
C ALA A 96 2.03 2.28 -8.58
N ILE A 97 1.99 3.12 -9.61
CA ILE A 97 1.31 2.83 -10.87
C ILE A 97 1.90 1.59 -11.55
N ILE A 98 3.23 1.54 -11.69
CA ILE A 98 3.93 0.39 -12.30
C ILE A 98 3.65 -0.90 -11.51
N SER A 99 3.66 -0.81 -10.17
CA SER A 99 3.34 -1.95 -9.29
C SER A 99 1.91 -2.43 -9.47
N GLY A 100 0.94 -1.52 -9.65
CA GLY A 100 -0.45 -1.87 -9.95
C GLY A 100 -0.63 -2.57 -11.29
N ILE A 101 0.08 -2.11 -12.34
CA ILE A 101 0.10 -2.78 -13.65
C ILE A 101 0.68 -4.19 -13.52
N ALA A 102 1.82 -4.33 -12.86
CA ALA A 102 2.48 -5.62 -12.63
C ALA A 102 1.57 -6.59 -11.85
N ALA A 103 0.88 -6.08 -10.82
CA ALA A 103 -0.08 -6.85 -10.03
C ALA A 103 -1.25 -7.36 -10.86
N ALA A 104 -1.81 -6.53 -11.74
CA ALA A 104 -2.88 -6.96 -12.62
C ALA A 104 -2.42 -8.02 -13.63
N CYS A 105 -1.26 -7.82 -14.27
CA CYS A 105 -0.66 -8.80 -15.16
C CYS A 105 -0.39 -10.13 -14.44
N SER A 106 0.08 -10.09 -13.19
CA SER A 106 0.42 -11.31 -12.44
C SER A 106 -0.75 -12.28 -12.26
N LYS A 107 -1.99 -11.78 -12.27
CA LYS A 107 -3.18 -12.64 -12.17
C LYS A 107 -3.42 -13.47 -13.44
N SER A 108 -2.88 -13.03 -14.57
CA SER A 108 -2.96 -13.69 -15.87
C SER A 108 -1.81 -14.66 -16.14
N PHE A 109 -0.72 -14.60 -15.36
CA PHE A 109 0.49 -15.39 -15.60
C PHE A 109 0.87 -16.27 -14.38
N LYS A 110 1.87 -17.16 -14.58
CA LYS A 110 2.32 -18.20 -13.63
C LYS A 110 2.63 -17.66 -12.22
N GLU A 111 2.59 -18.54 -11.21
CA GLU A 111 2.81 -18.26 -9.78
C GLU A 111 4.06 -17.40 -9.47
N ILE A 112 5.15 -17.56 -10.23
CA ILE A 112 6.39 -16.79 -10.05
C ILE A 112 6.15 -15.28 -10.23
N ILE A 113 5.31 -14.88 -11.19
CA ILE A 113 5.01 -13.47 -11.47
C ILE A 113 4.09 -12.90 -10.38
N GLN A 114 3.27 -13.74 -9.74
CA GLN A 114 2.45 -13.33 -8.59
C GLN A 114 3.32 -12.99 -7.38
N SER A 115 4.34 -13.79 -7.10
CA SER A 115 5.30 -13.48 -6.03
C SER A 115 5.98 -12.13 -6.26
N LEU A 116 6.52 -11.91 -7.48
CA LEU A 116 7.24 -10.68 -7.82
C LEU A 116 6.37 -9.42 -7.74
N ALA A 117 5.13 -9.50 -8.22
CA ALA A 117 4.18 -8.39 -8.11
C ALA A 117 3.77 -8.13 -6.65
N GLY A 118 3.71 -9.19 -5.83
CA GLY A 118 3.49 -9.06 -4.39
C GLY A 118 4.60 -8.28 -3.70
N VAL A 119 5.86 -8.54 -4.08
CA VAL A 119 7.01 -7.77 -3.60
C VAL A 119 6.88 -6.30 -3.97
N ALA A 120 6.56 -5.98 -5.24
CA ALA A 120 6.44 -4.60 -5.71
C ALA A 120 5.38 -3.80 -4.91
N ILE A 121 4.20 -4.39 -4.67
CA ILE A 121 3.17 -3.78 -3.82
C ILE A 121 3.67 -3.59 -2.38
N ALA A 122 4.31 -4.61 -1.81
CA ALA A 122 4.78 -4.54 -0.43
C ALA A 122 5.87 -3.47 -0.27
N VAL A 123 6.76 -3.31 -1.26
CA VAL A 123 7.80 -2.28 -1.28
C VAL A 123 7.21 -0.87 -1.21
N ALA A 124 6.13 -0.63 -1.95
CA ALA A 124 5.47 0.67 -2.02
C ALA A 124 4.63 1.02 -0.78
N LEU A 125 4.17 0.02 -0.01
CA LEU A 125 3.17 0.22 1.05
C LEU A 125 3.66 -0.06 2.47
N VAL A 126 4.46 -1.11 2.68
CA VAL A 126 4.81 -1.56 4.03
C VAL A 126 5.69 -0.54 4.76
N PRO A 127 6.75 0.03 4.17
CA PRO A 127 7.59 1.00 4.89
C PRO A 127 6.87 2.30 5.21
N PRO A 128 6.16 2.99 4.29
CA PRO A 128 5.42 4.20 4.63
C PRO A 128 4.40 3.94 5.75
N LEU A 129 3.74 2.78 5.73
CA LEU A 129 2.80 2.41 6.78
C LEU A 129 3.48 2.14 8.14
N ALA A 130 4.66 1.53 8.14
CA ALA A 130 5.46 1.35 9.36
C ALA A 130 6.00 2.70 9.88
N VAL A 131 6.46 3.60 9.01
CA VAL A 131 6.88 4.96 9.38
C VAL A 131 5.71 5.75 9.96
N ALA A 132 4.50 5.62 9.39
CA ALA A 132 3.30 6.22 9.96
C ALA A 132 3.02 5.67 11.38
N GLY A 133 3.11 4.35 11.58
CA GLY A 133 2.96 3.74 12.90
C GLY A 133 4.02 4.19 13.92
N ILE A 134 5.27 4.39 13.48
CA ILE A 134 6.32 5.03 14.29
C ILE A 134 5.91 6.45 14.68
N GLY A 135 5.34 7.25 13.77
CA GLY A 135 4.82 8.59 14.07
C GLY A 135 3.79 8.56 15.20
N ILE A 136 2.85 7.61 15.18
CA ILE A 136 1.88 7.40 16.27
C ILE A 136 2.59 7.08 17.59
N GLY A 137 3.54 6.13 17.58
CA GLY A 137 4.26 5.73 18.79
C GLY A 137 5.15 6.84 19.37
N ARG A 138 5.64 7.76 18.53
CA ARG A 138 6.43 8.94 18.95
C ARG A 138 5.56 10.13 19.37
N MET A 139 4.24 10.04 19.20
CA MET A 139 3.31 11.18 19.29
C MET A 139 3.68 12.35 18.35
N ASP A 140 4.34 12.04 17.23
CA ASP A 140 4.69 13.01 16.20
C ASP A 140 3.68 12.93 15.04
N PHE A 141 2.67 13.79 15.11
CA PHE A 141 1.58 13.82 14.13
C PHE A 141 2.04 14.28 12.74
N TYR A 142 3.09 15.11 12.66
CA TYR A 142 3.65 15.51 11.37
C TYR A 142 4.29 14.31 10.67
N PHE A 143 5.07 13.54 11.42
CA PHE A 143 5.70 12.31 10.95
C PHE A 143 4.67 11.26 10.50
N PHE A 144 3.59 11.09 11.27
CA PHE A 144 2.47 10.23 10.90
C PHE A 144 1.81 10.68 9.59
N TYR A 145 1.43 11.96 9.50
CA TYR A 145 0.63 12.46 8.37
C TYR A 145 1.38 12.33 7.04
N GLN A 146 2.66 12.70 7.00
CA GLN A 146 3.46 12.63 5.77
C GLN A 146 3.63 11.19 5.27
N ALA A 147 3.99 10.27 6.17
CA ALA A 147 4.16 8.86 5.81
C ALA A 147 2.82 8.19 5.44
N TYR A 148 1.73 8.58 6.12
CA TYR A 148 0.39 8.08 5.82
C TYR A 148 -0.14 8.62 4.49
N LEU A 149 0.21 9.86 4.13
CA LEU A 149 -0.09 10.44 2.83
C LEU A 149 0.59 9.62 1.72
N LEU A 150 1.89 9.36 1.85
CA LEU A 150 2.65 8.52 0.91
C LEU A 150 2.04 7.11 0.78
N PHE A 151 1.66 6.50 1.90
CA PHE A 151 0.97 5.21 1.89
C PHE A 151 -0.36 5.29 1.11
N SER A 152 -1.18 6.30 1.40
CA SER A 152 -2.50 6.49 0.81
C SER A 152 -2.43 6.75 -0.69
N THR A 153 -1.52 7.63 -1.13
CA THR A 153 -1.30 7.91 -2.56
C THR A 153 -0.83 6.67 -3.30
N ASN A 154 0.09 5.90 -2.72
CA ASN A 154 0.58 4.66 -3.32
C ASN A 154 -0.52 3.60 -3.41
N LEU A 155 -1.30 3.41 -2.35
CA LEU A 155 -2.39 2.44 -2.32
C LEU A 155 -3.42 2.75 -3.43
N ILE A 156 -3.83 4.02 -3.54
CA ILE A 156 -4.79 4.45 -4.55
C ILE A 156 -4.21 4.33 -5.95
N GLY A 157 -2.96 4.75 -6.15
CA GLY A 157 -2.25 4.60 -7.43
C GLY A 157 -2.19 3.15 -7.89
N ILE A 158 -1.86 2.22 -6.99
CA ILE A 158 -1.84 0.77 -7.27
C ILE A 158 -3.24 0.28 -7.65
N ILE A 159 -4.29 0.64 -6.90
CA ILE A 159 -5.67 0.19 -7.17
C ILE A 159 -6.14 0.68 -8.54
N ILE A 160 -5.95 1.97 -8.84
CA ILE A 160 -6.39 2.57 -10.11
C ILE A 160 -5.66 1.92 -11.28
N ALA A 161 -4.33 1.80 -11.19
CA ALA A 161 -3.52 1.22 -12.23
C ALA A 161 -3.88 -0.27 -12.46
N ALA A 162 -4.10 -1.03 -11.38
CA ALA A 162 -4.52 -2.41 -11.46
C ALA A 162 -5.91 -2.56 -12.09
N THR A 163 -6.91 -1.76 -11.66
CA THR A 163 -8.26 -1.75 -12.25
C THR A 163 -8.22 -1.39 -13.73
N PHE A 164 -7.44 -0.39 -14.12
CA PHE A 164 -7.28 0.01 -15.51
C PHE A 164 -6.64 -1.10 -16.36
N THR A 165 -5.61 -1.75 -15.83
CA THR A 165 -4.92 -2.85 -16.49
C THR A 165 -5.81 -4.07 -16.64
N PHE A 166 -6.57 -4.45 -15.60
CA PHE A 166 -7.55 -5.54 -15.70
C PHE A 166 -8.62 -5.29 -16.77
N ARG A 167 -9.01 -4.03 -16.95
CA ARG A 167 -9.93 -3.64 -18.02
C ARG A 167 -9.32 -3.88 -19.41
N ILE A 168 -8.05 -3.49 -19.60
CA ILE A 168 -7.31 -3.72 -20.86
C ILE A 168 -7.16 -5.22 -21.13
N LEU A 169 -6.85 -6.00 -20.10
CA LEU A 169 -6.70 -7.46 -20.18
C LEU A 169 -8.02 -8.22 -20.39
N GLY A 170 -9.16 -7.52 -20.54
CA GLY A 170 -10.44 -8.15 -20.86
C GLY A 170 -11.13 -8.86 -19.68
N TYR A 171 -10.70 -8.63 -18.44
CA TYR A 171 -11.38 -9.18 -17.24
C TYR A 171 -12.76 -8.55 -16.97
N SER A 172 -13.15 -7.56 -17.77
CA SER A 172 -14.48 -6.94 -17.80
C SER A 172 -15.45 -7.78 -18.64
N ALA A 173 -16.26 -8.61 -17.99
CA ALA A 173 -17.53 -9.05 -18.56
C ALA A 173 -18.51 -7.87 -18.56
N VAL A 174 -18.86 -7.37 -19.75
CA VAL A 174 -20.04 -6.56 -20.08
C VAL A 174 -20.80 -5.95 -18.87
N VAL A 175 -20.37 -4.81 -18.33
CA VAL A 175 -21.28 -3.93 -17.57
C VAL A 175 -21.14 -2.49 -18.06
N ARG A 176 -22.20 -2.10 -18.76
CA ARG A 176 -22.44 -0.84 -19.48
C ARG A 176 -22.81 0.31 -18.53
N ARG A 177 -22.00 0.63 -17.50
CA ARG A 177 -22.26 1.77 -16.61
C ARG A 177 -21.04 2.70 -16.45
N LYS A 178 -21.12 3.85 -17.12
CA LYS A 178 -20.13 4.95 -17.09
C LYS A 178 -19.90 5.59 -15.70
N ALA A 179 -20.69 5.22 -14.68
CA ALA A 179 -20.70 5.86 -13.36
C ALA A 179 -19.45 5.57 -12.50
N SER A 180 -18.79 4.42 -12.68
CA SER A 180 -17.62 4.05 -11.86
C SER A 180 -16.39 4.94 -12.12
N LEU A 181 -16.22 5.44 -13.35
CA LEU A 181 -15.10 6.31 -13.73
C LEU A 181 -15.18 7.71 -13.12
N VAL A 182 -16.39 8.26 -12.97
CA VAL A 182 -16.59 9.59 -12.40
C VAL A 182 -16.20 9.60 -10.92
N VAL A 183 -16.48 8.52 -10.18
CA VAL A 183 -16.10 8.40 -8.77
C VAL A 183 -14.58 8.28 -8.61
N ILE A 184 -13.90 7.49 -9.47
CA ILE A 184 -12.43 7.36 -9.46
C ILE A 184 -11.76 8.71 -9.82
N PHE A 185 -12.31 9.43 -10.80
CA PHE A 185 -11.80 10.74 -11.21
C PHE A 185 -12.02 11.81 -10.13
N ILE A 186 -13.16 11.79 -9.43
CA ILE A 186 -13.43 12.69 -8.30
C ILE A 186 -12.44 12.42 -7.15
N PHE A 187 -12.17 11.15 -6.82
CA PHE A 187 -11.17 10.80 -5.80
C PHE A 187 -9.74 11.20 -6.20
N LEU A 188 -9.37 11.08 -7.49
CA LEU A 188 -8.09 11.55 -8.02
C LEU A 188 -7.89 13.07 -7.88
N VAL A 189 -8.94 13.84 -8.15
CA VAL A 189 -8.91 15.31 -8.03
C VAL A 189 -8.88 15.74 -6.56
N LEU A 190 -9.61 15.05 -5.67
CA LEU A 190 -9.65 15.36 -4.24
C LEU A 190 -8.32 15.11 -3.52
N ILE A 191 -7.47 14.21 -4.04
CA ILE A 191 -6.19 13.81 -3.43
C ILE A 191 -4.99 14.48 -4.11
N SER A 192 -5.14 15.00 -5.33
CA SER A 192 -4.09 15.75 -6.03
C SER A 192 -4.00 17.22 -5.61
N ILE A 193 -4.92 17.71 -4.79
CA ILE A 193 -4.86 19.08 -4.26
C ILE A 193 -4.15 19.01 -2.90
N PRO A 194 -2.91 19.53 -2.79
CA PRO A 194 -2.21 19.63 -1.51
C PRO A 194 -2.90 20.60 -0.55
#